data_AF-A0A3M7RMT6-F1
#
_entry.id   AF-A0A3M7RMT6-F1
#
_cell.length_a   1.000
_cell.length_b   1.000
_cell.length_c   1.000
_cell.angle_alpha   90.00
_cell.angle_beta   90.00
_cell.angle_gamma   90.00
#
_symmetry.space_group_name_H-M   'P 1'
#
loop_
_entity.id
_entity.type
_entity.pdbx_description
1 polymer ?
#
loop_
_entity_poly.entity_id
_entity_poly.type
_entity_poly.pdbx_seq_one_letter_code
_entity_poly.pdbx_strand_id
1 'polypeptide(L)'
;MVKTFQVYLSGKKCTYSCVHCRAHLADHDDLISKSFQGSQGRAYLFNNVVNVRIGQAEERYLLTGLHAVADIHCESCKTTIGWKYEQAFESSQKYKEGKYIIELIHLIKENGWDDYMAWNECKSSKMFSKNVSSFAFLNFKSSSSGDCAQKLAQKIA
;
A
#
# COMPACT_ATOMS: atom_id res chain seq x y z
N MET A 1 -10.19 -26.61 6.02
CA MET A 1 -9.23 -25.58 5.55
C MET A 1 -9.95 -24.24 5.56
N VAL A 2 -9.56 -23.33 6.44
CA VAL A 2 -10.19 -22.00 6.52
C VAL A 2 -9.61 -21.15 5.40
N LYS A 3 -10.44 -20.70 4.46
CA LYS A 3 -10.02 -19.72 3.45
C LYS A 3 -9.89 -18.37 4.15
N THR A 4 -8.67 -17.90 4.34
CA THR A 4 -8.42 -16.54 4.83
C THR A 4 -8.80 -15.56 3.73
N PHE A 5 -9.79 -14.70 3.99
CA PHE A 5 -10.12 -13.61 3.09
C PHE A 5 -8.98 -12.58 3.13
N GLN A 6 -8.31 -12.38 2.01
CA GLN A 6 -7.30 -11.33 1.85
C GLN A 6 -7.98 -10.05 1.37
N VAL A 7 -7.71 -8.94 2.06
CA VAL A 7 -8.09 -7.61 1.58
C VAL A 7 -7.05 -7.17 0.57
N TYR A 8 -7.49 -6.88 -0.66
CA TYR A 8 -6.64 -6.32 -1.71
C TYR A 8 -6.84 -4.81 -1.77
N LEU A 9 -5.76 -4.06 -1.56
CA LEU A 9 -5.75 -2.61 -1.67
C LEU A 9 -5.69 -2.22 -3.15
N SER A 10 -6.55 -1.29 -3.58
CA SER A 10 -6.73 -0.94 -5.00
C SER A 10 -5.56 -0.10 -5.53
N GLY A 11 -4.82 -0.66 -6.49
CA GLY A 11 -3.49 -0.23 -6.94
C GLY A 11 -3.38 1.06 -7.75
N LYS A 12 -3.86 2.20 -7.22
CA LYS A 12 -3.53 3.54 -7.80
C LYS A 12 -2.34 4.23 -7.11
N LYS A 13 -1.79 3.65 -6.05
CA LYS A 13 -0.73 4.24 -5.22
C LYS A 13 0.30 3.18 -4.83
N CYS A 14 1.45 3.64 -4.34
CA CYS A 14 2.43 2.74 -3.73
C CYS A 14 1.78 1.93 -2.60
N THR A 15 1.94 0.62 -2.62
CA THR A 15 1.46 -0.30 -1.57
C THR A 15 2.64 -0.89 -0.81
N TYR A 16 2.36 -1.32 0.42
CA TYR A 16 3.31 -2.04 1.27
C TYR A 16 2.82 -3.47 1.45
N SER A 17 3.69 -4.44 1.17
CA SER A 17 3.36 -5.87 1.16
C SER A 17 4.34 -6.66 2.02
N CYS A 18 3.89 -7.79 2.56
CA CYS A 18 4.73 -8.70 3.34
C CYS A 18 5.83 -9.30 2.46
N VAL A 19 7.07 -9.31 2.96
CA VAL A 19 8.22 -9.87 2.23
C VAL A 19 8.08 -11.37 1.91
N HIS A 20 7.44 -12.13 2.80
CA HIS A 20 7.40 -13.60 2.72
C HIS A 20 6.28 -14.15 1.83
N CYS A 21 5.11 -13.52 1.85
CA CYS A 21 3.92 -14.03 1.14
C CYS A 21 3.26 -13.02 0.20
N ARG A 22 3.81 -11.80 0.10
CA ARG A 22 3.28 -10.71 -0.75
C ARG A 22 1.86 -10.25 -0.41
N ALA A 23 1.29 -10.67 0.72
CA ALA A 23 0.03 -10.13 1.20
C ALA A 23 0.15 -8.61 1.42
N HIS A 24 -0.81 -7.83 0.94
CA HIS A 24 -0.84 -6.39 1.14
C HIS A 24 -1.01 -6.10 2.64
N LEU A 25 -0.25 -5.15 3.17
CA LEU A 25 -0.26 -4.79 4.58
C LEU A 25 -0.78 -3.37 4.79
N ALA A 26 -0.34 -2.41 3.99
CA ALA A 26 -0.77 -1.02 4.15
C ALA A 26 -0.67 -0.23 2.84
N ASP A 27 -1.45 0.84 2.74
CA ASP A 27 -1.33 1.83 1.68
C ASP A 27 -0.30 2.91 2.03
N HIS A 28 0.19 3.61 1.01
CA HIS A 28 1.07 4.76 1.24
C HIS A 28 0.41 5.91 1.98
N ASP A 29 -0.91 6.09 1.82
CA ASP A 29 -1.66 7.13 2.51
C ASP A 29 -1.73 6.90 4.03
N ASP A 30 -1.61 5.65 4.48
CA ASP A 30 -1.58 5.31 5.90
C ASP A 30 -0.19 5.50 6.52
N LEU A 31 0.85 5.81 5.74
CA LEU A 31 2.19 6.03 6.29
C LEU A 31 2.26 7.35 7.05
N ILE A 32 2.53 7.28 8.36
CA ILE A 32 2.68 8.45 9.23
C ILE A 32 4.12 8.91 9.30
N SER A 33 5.07 8.00 9.53
CA SER A 33 6.48 8.37 9.73
C SER A 33 7.43 7.24 9.40
N LYS A 34 8.61 7.61 8.88
CA LYS A 34 9.72 6.72 8.52
C LYS A 34 10.85 6.70 9.54
N SER A 35 10.73 7.49 10.60
CA SER A 35 11.80 7.76 11.57
C SER A 35 11.76 6.84 12.79
N PHE A 36 11.17 5.66 12.65
CA PHE A 36 11.06 4.68 13.74
C PHE A 36 12.12 3.58 13.61
N GLN A 37 12.42 2.95 14.74
CA GLN A 37 13.35 1.83 14.84
C GLN A 37 12.71 0.72 15.66
N GLY A 38 12.95 -0.51 15.24
CA GLY A 38 12.63 -1.73 15.97
C GLY A 38 13.88 -2.51 16.31
N SER A 39 13.69 -3.70 16.88
CA SER A 39 14.78 -4.59 17.27
C SER A 39 15.62 -5.07 16.08
N GLN A 40 15.02 -5.15 14.89
CA GLN A 40 15.65 -5.64 13.66
C GLN A 40 16.04 -4.49 12.71
N GLY A 41 16.02 -3.24 13.18
CA GLY A 41 16.51 -2.09 12.44
C GLY A 41 15.45 -1.02 12.21
N ARG A 42 15.38 -0.46 10.99
CA ARG A 42 14.44 0.62 10.68
C ARG A 42 13.01 0.08 10.60
N ALA A 43 12.05 0.90 11.05
CA ALA A 43 10.64 0.57 11.02
C ALA A 43 9.80 1.79 10.63
N TYR A 44 8.61 1.55 10.10
CA TYR A 44 7.67 2.58 9.69
C TYR A 44 6.41 2.56 10.55
N LEU A 45 5.88 3.75 10.84
CA LEU A 45 4.64 3.95 11.57
C LEU A 45 3.49 4.15 10.59
N PHE A 46 2.45 3.34 10.74
CA PHE A 46 1.24 3.36 9.93
C PHE A 46 0.00 3.67 10.77
N ASN A 47 -0.95 4.34 10.13
CA ASN A 47 -2.27 4.62 10.68
C ASN A 47 -3.14 3.36 10.73
N ASN A 48 -3.14 2.58 9.65
CA ASN A 48 -3.92 1.36 9.53
C ASN A 48 -3.10 0.27 8.80
N VAL A 49 -3.39 -0.99 9.13
CA VAL A 49 -2.74 -2.17 8.54
C VAL A 49 -3.77 -3.28 8.38
N VAL A 50 -3.81 -3.90 7.20
CA VAL A 50 -4.71 -5.00 6.84
C VAL A 50 -3.96 -6.33 6.77
N ASN A 51 -4.72 -7.44 6.74
CA ASN A 51 -4.17 -8.79 6.65
C ASN A 51 -3.18 -9.15 7.77
N VAL A 52 -3.42 -8.63 8.97
CA VAL A 52 -2.64 -8.90 10.18
C VAL A 52 -3.50 -9.45 11.30
N ARG A 53 -2.88 -10.29 12.12
CA ARG A 53 -3.40 -10.77 13.41
C ARG A 53 -2.69 -10.07 14.53
N ILE A 54 -3.47 -9.47 15.43
CA ILE A 54 -2.96 -8.82 16.63
C ILE A 54 -2.88 -9.87 17.74
N GLY A 55 -1.72 -9.96 18.39
CA GLY A 55 -1.48 -10.81 19.54
C GLY A 55 -2.03 -10.23 20.84
N GLN A 56 -1.61 -10.79 21.96
CA GLN A 56 -1.95 -10.25 23.28
C GLN A 56 -1.14 -8.98 23.55
N ALA A 57 -1.77 -8.00 24.19
CA ALA A 57 -1.11 -6.78 24.62
C ALA A 57 -0.23 -7.06 25.85
N GLU A 58 1.01 -6.57 25.81
CA GLU A 58 1.99 -6.69 26.88
C GLU A 58 2.63 -5.33 27.14
N GLU A 59 2.93 -5.05 28.41
CA GLU A 59 3.64 -3.83 28.78
C GLU A 59 5.15 -3.99 28.55
N ARG A 60 5.73 -3.05 27.79
CA ARG A 60 7.16 -3.05 27.45
C ARG A 60 7.73 -1.65 27.61
N TYR A 61 8.95 -1.58 28.15
CA TYR A 61 9.73 -0.34 28.17
C TYR A 61 10.41 -0.14 26.81
N LEU A 62 10.03 0.93 26.12
CA LEU A 62 10.64 1.37 24.87
C LEU A 62 11.46 2.64 25.12
N LEU A 63 12.21 3.09 24.10
CA LEU A 63 13.03 4.31 24.18
C LEU A 63 12.25 5.54 24.66
N THR A 64 10.96 5.63 24.32
CA THR A 64 10.08 6.75 24.70
C THR A 64 9.24 6.47 25.94
N GLY A 65 9.61 5.49 26.77
CA GLY A 65 8.92 5.15 28.02
C GLY A 65 8.07 3.87 27.95
N LEU A 66 7.24 3.66 28.97
CA LEU A 66 6.36 2.49 29.11
C LEU A 66 5.20 2.55 28.12
N HIS A 67 4.96 1.44 27.41
CA HIS A 67 3.85 1.28 26.47
C HIS A 67 3.24 -0.11 26.63
N ALA A 68 1.92 -0.22 26.46
CA ALA A 68 1.27 -1.50 26.19
C ALA A 68 1.26 -1.71 24.67
N VAL A 69 1.92 -2.78 24.20
CA VAL A 69 2.05 -3.11 22.78
C VAL A 69 1.60 -4.53 22.51
N ALA A 70 1.04 -4.77 21.33
CA ALA A 70 0.63 -6.11 20.89
C ALA A 70 1.38 -6.48 19.62
N ASP A 71 2.04 -7.64 19.60
CA ASP A 71 2.77 -8.10 18.43
C ASP A 71 1.80 -8.39 17.27
N ILE A 72 2.17 -7.97 16.06
CA ILE A 72 1.38 -8.20 14.86
C ILE A 72 2.04 -9.26 13.97
N HIS A 73 1.19 -10.16 13.48
CA HIS A 73 1.60 -11.28 12.66
C HIS A 73 0.90 -11.18 11.31
N CYS A 74 1.59 -11.47 10.22
CA CYS A 74 0.94 -11.56 8.92
C CYS A 74 -0.09 -12.70 8.94
N GLU A 75 -1.34 -12.42 8.57
CA GLU A 75 -2.39 -13.43 8.63
C GLU A 75 -2.17 -14.56 7.62
N SER A 76 -1.39 -14.33 6.55
CA SER A 76 -1.11 -15.34 5.52
C SER A 76 0.06 -16.26 5.86
N CYS A 77 1.23 -15.72 6.25
CA CYS A 77 2.43 -16.52 6.55
C CYS A 77 2.73 -16.70 8.04
N LYS A 78 1.97 -16.06 8.93
CA LYS A 78 2.10 -16.09 10.39
C LYS A 78 3.41 -15.53 10.95
N THR A 79 4.30 -15.00 10.10
CA THR A 79 5.51 -14.30 10.53
C THR A 79 5.15 -13.04 11.33
N THR A 80 5.86 -12.81 12.44
CA THR A 80 5.82 -11.55 13.19
C THR A 80 6.48 -10.46 12.37
N ILE A 81 5.75 -9.37 12.11
CA ILE A 81 6.21 -8.29 11.23
C ILE A 81 6.42 -6.96 11.96
N GLY A 82 5.94 -6.85 13.20
CA GLY A 82 6.06 -5.66 14.04
C GLY A 82 5.09 -5.69 15.21
N TRP A 83 4.62 -4.53 15.67
CA TRP A 83 3.68 -4.41 16.79
C TRP A 83 2.70 -3.24 16.60
N LYS A 84 1.58 -3.29 17.32
CA LYS A 84 0.62 -2.19 17.47
C LYS A 84 0.76 -1.58 18.85
N TYR A 85 0.66 -0.25 18.93
CA TYR A 85 0.54 0.44 20.21
C TYR A 85 -0.91 0.39 20.69
N GLU A 86 -1.16 -0.29 21.81
CA GLU A 86 -2.48 -0.29 22.45
C GLU A 86 -2.62 0.90 23.40
N GLN A 87 -1.58 1.18 24.19
CA GLN A 87 -1.59 2.27 25.15
C GLN A 87 -0.21 2.88 25.35
N ALA A 88 -0.15 4.21 25.49
CA ALA A 88 1.02 4.94 25.93
C ALA A 88 0.72 5.62 27.27
N PHE A 89 1.62 5.49 28.26
CA PHE A 89 1.39 6.05 29.59
C PHE A 89 1.78 7.53 29.69
N GLU A 90 2.65 7.99 28.80
CA GLU A 90 3.04 9.40 28.72
C GLU A 90 2.17 10.17 27.73
N SER A 91 1.68 11.35 28.13
CA SER A 91 0.81 12.20 27.31
C SER A 91 1.46 12.60 25.98
N SER A 92 2.78 12.84 25.98
CA SER A 92 3.56 13.18 24.79
C SER A 92 3.59 12.06 23.73
N GLN A 93 3.29 10.82 24.13
CA GLN A 93 3.35 9.64 23.26
C GLN A 93 1.97 9.13 22.83
N LYS A 94 0.87 9.76 23.29
CA LYS A 94 -0.51 9.35 23.00
C LYS A 94 -0.85 9.30 21.51
N TYR A 95 -0.17 10.07 20.67
CA TYR A 95 -0.36 10.05 19.21
C TYR A 95 -0.05 8.69 18.57
N LYS A 96 0.69 7.81 19.27
CA LYS A 96 1.03 6.45 18.81
C LYS A 96 -0.09 5.46 19.08
N GLU A 97 -1.02 5.73 19.98
CA GLU A 97 -2.09 4.79 20.34
C GLU A 97 -2.94 4.42 19.11
N GLY A 98 -3.22 3.13 18.97
CA GLY A 98 -3.93 2.57 17.82
C GLY A 98 -3.10 2.47 16.53
N LYS A 99 -1.84 2.92 16.53
CA LYS A 99 -0.96 2.91 15.35
C LYS A 99 -0.11 1.65 15.29
N TYR A 100 0.41 1.37 14.11
CA TYR A 100 1.13 0.14 13.80
C TYR A 100 2.57 0.44 13.42
N ILE A 101 3.50 -0.33 13.96
CA ILE A 101 4.89 -0.36 13.51
C ILE A 101 5.11 -1.64 12.70
N ILE A 102 5.71 -1.49 11.52
CA ILE A 102 6.19 -2.63 10.71
C ILE A 102 7.67 -2.41 10.43
N GLU A 103 8.49 -3.44 10.71
CA GLU A 103 9.93 -3.40 10.44
C GLU A 103 10.22 -3.59 8.94
N LEU A 104 11.21 -2.85 8.43
CA LEU A 104 11.52 -2.84 6.99
C LEU A 104 12.00 -4.18 6.46
N ILE A 105 12.60 -5.01 7.32
CA ILE A 105 13.03 -6.36 6.95
C ILE A 105 11.85 -7.24 6.52
N HIS A 106 10.65 -6.95 7.00
CA HIS A 106 9.41 -7.69 6.69
C HIS A 106 8.53 -7.01 5.64
N LEU A 107 8.97 -5.86 5.10
CA LEU A 107 8.16 -4.95 4.30
C LEU A 107 8.75 -4.69 2.92
N ILE A 108 7.96 -4.94 1.89
CA ILE A 108 8.25 -4.58 0.51
C ILE A 108 7.39 -3.37 0.12
N LYS A 109 8.02 -2.37 -0.49
CA LYS A 109 7.31 -1.24 -1.10
C LYS A 109 7.18 -1.47 -2.60
N GLU A 110 5.96 -1.55 -3.09
CA GLU A 110 5.67 -1.57 -4.53
C GLU A 110 5.52 -0.13 -4.99
N ASN A 111 6.42 0.32 -5.86
CA ASN A 111 6.57 1.74 -6.18
C ASN A 111 5.59 2.25 -7.26
N GLY A 112 4.61 1.43 -7.69
CA GLY A 112 3.57 1.85 -8.63
C GLY A 112 4.13 2.47 -9.92
N TRP A 113 5.26 1.96 -10.43
CA TRP A 113 5.90 2.50 -11.64
C TRP A 113 5.04 2.37 -12.91
N ASP A 114 3.89 1.69 -12.83
CA ASP A 114 2.93 1.53 -13.92
C ASP A 114 2.39 2.89 -14.42
N ASP A 115 2.35 3.92 -13.57
CA ASP A 115 1.95 5.28 -14.01
C ASP A 115 3.00 5.92 -14.94
N TYR A 116 4.28 5.58 -14.79
CA TYR A 116 5.34 6.07 -15.69
C TYR A 116 5.29 5.36 -17.04
N MET A 117 4.88 4.08 -17.08
CA MET A 117 4.65 3.38 -18.34
C MET A 117 3.35 3.84 -19.03
N ALA A 118 2.27 4.08 -18.30
CA ALA A 118 1.02 4.61 -18.85
C ALA A 118 1.19 6.01 -19.47
N TRP A 119 2.01 6.88 -18.87
CA TRP A 119 2.37 8.18 -19.47
C TRP A 119 3.26 8.03 -20.72
N ASN A 120 4.19 7.07 -20.74
CA ASN A 120 5.07 6.82 -21.89
C ASN A 120 4.36 6.09 -23.05
N GLU A 121 3.45 5.16 -22.78
CA GLU A 121 2.58 4.53 -23.78
C GLU A 121 1.60 5.55 -24.39
N CYS A 122 1.01 6.44 -23.58
CA CYS A 122 0.16 7.53 -24.06
C CYS A 122 0.95 8.57 -24.89
N LYS A 123 2.26 8.73 -24.65
CA LYS A 123 3.14 9.54 -25.51
C LYS A 123 3.51 8.84 -26.81
N SER A 124 3.80 7.54 -26.76
CA SER A 124 4.15 6.76 -27.95
C SER A 124 2.98 6.67 -28.93
N SER A 125 1.76 6.47 -28.41
CA SER A 125 0.53 6.43 -29.22
C SER A 125 0.11 7.80 -29.80
N LYS A 126 0.52 8.92 -29.19
CA LYS A 126 0.30 10.27 -29.74
C LYS A 126 1.38 10.73 -30.72
N MET A 127 2.44 9.96 -30.94
CA MET A 127 3.49 10.27 -31.92
C MET A 127 3.25 9.62 -33.30
N PHE A 128 2.14 8.89 -33.47
CA PHE A 128 1.71 8.32 -34.75
C PHE A 128 0.47 9.04 -35.32
N SER A 129 0.51 10.38 -35.36
CA SER A 129 -0.48 11.18 -36.11
C SER A 129 0.16 12.43 -36.70
N LYS A 130 1.30 12.29 -37.37
CA LYS A 130 1.80 13.26 -38.36
C LYS A 130 2.56 12.51 -39.45
N ASN A 131 1.82 11.82 -40.31
CA ASN A 131 2.08 11.73 -41.75
C ASN A 131 1.07 10.76 -42.35
N VAL A 132 0.01 11.33 -42.92
CA VAL A 132 -0.86 10.62 -43.84
C VAL A 132 -0.14 10.62 -45.19
N SER A 133 0.54 9.54 -45.53
CA SER A 133 0.76 9.20 -46.94
C SER A 133 0.84 7.68 -47.11
N SER A 134 -0.21 7.17 -47.75
CA SER A 134 -0.24 5.92 -48.50
C SER A 134 -0.38 4.59 -47.71
N PHE A 135 -1.49 3.91 -48.02
CA PHE A 135 -1.68 2.44 -47.98
C PHE A 135 -1.44 1.69 -46.67
N ALA A 136 -2.54 1.33 -46.00
CA ALA A 136 -3.16 0.00 -46.12
C ALA A 136 -4.01 -0.31 -44.88
N PHE A 137 -5.19 -0.85 -45.14
CA PHE A 137 -6.10 -1.41 -44.16
C PHE A 137 -5.39 -2.38 -43.21
N LEU A 138 -5.48 -2.13 -41.90
CA LEU A 138 -5.73 -3.21 -40.95
C LEU A 138 -6.76 -2.73 -39.94
N ASN A 139 -7.95 -3.32 -40.07
CA ASN A 139 -9.01 -3.30 -39.08
C ASN A 139 -8.51 -3.92 -37.78
N PHE A 140 -8.52 -3.17 -36.68
CA PHE A 140 -8.60 -3.78 -35.35
C PHE A 140 -9.96 -3.44 -34.75
N LYS A 141 -10.91 -4.36 -34.95
CA LYS A 141 -12.22 -4.37 -34.31
C LYS A 141 -12.05 -4.71 -32.83
N SER A 142 -12.51 -3.79 -31.98
CA SER A 142 -13.36 -3.99 -30.79
C SER A 142 -13.19 -5.24 -29.92
N SER A 143 -13.01 -5.02 -28.61
CA SER A 143 -13.91 -5.47 -27.52
C SER A 143 -13.23 -5.17 -26.16
N SER A 144 -13.63 -4.14 -25.41
CA SER A 144 -14.79 -4.01 -24.51
C SER A 144 -14.58 -4.61 -23.11
N SER A 145 -14.24 -3.74 -22.16
CA SER A 145 -14.80 -3.63 -20.78
C SER A 145 -14.00 -2.52 -20.06
N GLY A 146 -14.46 -1.26 -20.08
CA GLY A 146 -15.25 -0.63 -19.00
C GLY A 146 -14.33 -0.32 -17.81
N ASP A 147 -13.90 0.90 -17.48
CA ASP A 147 -14.64 2.14 -17.23
C ASP A 147 -13.65 3.33 -17.20
N CYS A 148 -13.81 4.35 -18.06
CA CYS A 148 -13.45 5.76 -17.76
C CYS A 148 -13.76 6.67 -18.96
N ALA A 149 -15.01 6.70 -19.42
CA ALA A 149 -15.42 7.70 -20.40
C ALA A 149 -16.90 8.02 -20.23
N GLN A 150 -17.24 8.69 -19.13
CA GLN A 150 -18.53 9.38 -19.03
C GLN A 150 -18.45 10.62 -18.14
N LYS A 151 -19.10 11.68 -18.63
CA LYS A 151 -19.27 13.05 -18.12
C LYS A 151 -18.09 13.98 -18.48
N LEU A 152 -18.25 15.04 -19.27
CA LEU A 152 -19.46 15.71 -19.75
C LEU A 152 -19.05 16.58 -20.95
N ALA A 153 -19.52 16.20 -22.15
CA ALA A 153 -19.71 17.17 -23.21
C ALA A 153 -20.99 17.93 -22.88
N GLN A 154 -20.89 19.21 -22.55
CA GLN A 154 -21.96 20.18 -22.75
C GLN A 154 -21.40 21.60 -22.70
N LYS A 155 -21.07 22.10 -23.89
CA LYS A 155 -21.60 23.38 -24.37
C LYS A 155 -21.33 23.49 -25.86
N ILE A 156 -22.34 23.04 -26.63
CA ILE A 156 -22.64 23.63 -27.92
C ILE A 156 -23.26 24.99 -27.60
N ALA A 157 -22.57 26.06 -27.97
CA ALA A 157 -23.12 27.29 -28.54
C ALA A 157 -21.98 27.95 -29.30
#